data_AF-A0A349JLA2-F1
#
_entry.id   AF-A0A349JLA2-F1
#
_cell.length_a   1.000
_cell.length_b   1.000
_cell.length_c   1.000
_cell.angle_alpha   90.00
_cell.angle_beta   90.00
_cell.angle_gamma   90.00
#
_symmetry.space_group_name_H-M   'P 1'
#
loop_
_entity.id
_entity.type
_entity.pdbx_description
1 polymer ?
#
loop_
_entity_poly.entity_id
_entity_poly.type
_entity_poly.pdbx_seq_one_letter_code
_entity_poly.pdbx_strand_id
1 'polypeptide(L)' 'KEQPNQFQSLKVLLEPTQQAIGDRVYEVAFIADTDGLPLELIRRMN' A
#
# COMPACT_ATOMS: atom_id res chain seq x y z
N LYS A 1 -5.46 9.80 -25.98
CA LYS A 1 -6.81 9.34 -25.57
C LYS A 1 -6.59 8.32 -24.48
N GLU A 2 -6.97 8.63 -23.25
CA GLU A 2 -6.87 7.68 -22.14
C GLU A 2 -7.98 6.64 -22.32
N GLN A 3 -7.61 5.36 -22.35
CA GLN A 3 -8.57 4.27 -22.47
C GLN A 3 -9.01 3.88 -21.05
N PRO A 4 -10.30 3.98 -20.69
CA PRO A 4 -10.76 3.84 -19.31
C PRO A 4 -10.54 2.45 -18.69
N ASN A 5 -10.26 1.42 -19.48
CA ASN A 5 -10.02 0.04 -19.03
C ASN A 5 -8.53 -0.36 -18.97
N GLN A 6 -7.60 0.58 -19.11
CA GLN A 6 -6.18 0.25 -19.24
C GLN A 6 -5.49 -0.03 -17.89
N PHE A 7 -6.11 0.34 -16.76
CA PHE A 7 -5.55 0.16 -15.43
C PHE A 7 -6.48 -0.69 -14.56
N GLN A 8 -5.92 -1.73 -13.96
CA GLN A 8 -6.61 -2.56 -13.00
C GLN A 8 -6.75 -1.80 -11.67
N SER A 9 -7.88 -1.93 -10.99
CA SER A 9 -8.06 -1.35 -9.66
C SER A 9 -7.04 -1.94 -8.68
N LEU A 10 -6.37 -1.10 -7.90
CA LEU A 10 -5.45 -1.54 -6.86
C LEU A 10 -6.21 -2.36 -5.82
N LYS A 11 -5.68 -3.54 -5.47
CA LYS A 11 -6.22 -4.39 -4.41
C LYS A 11 -5.51 -4.07 -3.10
N VAL A 12 -6.26 -3.64 -2.09
CA VAL A 12 -5.74 -3.47 -0.73
C VAL A 12 -5.65 -4.84 -0.06
N LEU A 13 -4.48 -5.15 0.50
CA LEU A 13 -4.20 -6.37 1.27
C LEU A 13 -4.17 -6.07 2.77
N LEU A 14 -3.74 -4.87 3.15
CA LEU A 14 -3.82 -4.31 4.50
C LEU A 14 -4.11 -2.81 4.39
N GLU A 15 -5.24 -2.38 4.97
CA GLU A 15 -5.56 -0.96 5.10
C GLU A 15 -4.50 -0.24 5.96
N PRO A 16 -4.26 1.07 5.74
CA PRO A 16 -3.30 1.83 6.52
C PRO A 16 -3.50 1.64 8.03
N THR A 17 -2.47 1.11 8.68
CA THR A 17 -2.50 0.74 10.10
C THR A 17 -1.23 1.24 10.76
N GLN A 18 -1.34 1.77 11.98
CA GLN A 18 -0.17 2.20 12.73
C GLN A 18 0.60 1.00 13.30
N GLN A 19 1.92 0.97 13.08
CA GLN A 19 2.83 -0.05 13.57
C GLN A 19 4.06 0.59 14.21
N ALA A 20 4.55 -0.01 15.29
CA ALA A 20 5.84 0.34 15.86
C ALA A 20 6.96 -0.40 15.12
N ILE A 21 7.91 0.34 14.55
CA ILE A 21 9.10 -0.22 13.91
C ILE A 21 10.31 0.45 14.57
N GLY A 22 11.03 -0.30 15.40
CA GLY A 22 12.08 0.26 16.25
C GLY A 22 11.51 1.23 17.29
N ASP A 23 12.03 2.45 17.32
CA ASP A 23 11.67 3.53 18.26
C ASP A 23 10.58 4.47 17.73
N ARG A 24 9.98 4.16 16.57
CA ARG A 24 9.06 5.06 15.85
C ARG A 24 7.75 4.37 15.49
N VAL A 25 6.69 5.17 15.40
CA VAL A 25 5.40 4.75 14.87
C VAL A 25 5.33 5.13 13.40
N TYR A 26 4.93 4.17 12.57
CA TYR A 26 4.71 4.32 11.15
C TYR A 26 3.27 3.97 10.82
N GLU A 27 2.73 4.58 9.77
CA GLU A 27 1.55 4.08 9.10
C GLU A 27 2.02 3.13 7.99
N VAL A 28 1.56 1.88 8.06
CA VAL A 28 1.93 0.80 7.14
C VAL A 28 0.68 0.30 6.43
N ALA A 29 0.77 0.14 5.11
CA ALA A 29 -0.28 -0.45 4.29
C ALA A 29 0.31 -1.47 3.32
N PHE A 30 -0.52 -2.40 2.85
CA PHE A 30 -0.14 -3.34 1.80
C PHE A 30 -1.14 -3.29 0.65
N ILE A 31 -0.62 -3.22 -0.57
CA ILE A 31 -1.40 -3.39 -1.79
C ILE A 31 -0.84 -4.55 -2.61
N ALA A 32 -1.63 -5.11 -3.51
CA ALA A 32 -1.14 -6.09 -4.49
C ALA A 32 -0.70 -5.36 -5.78
N ASP A 33 0.41 -5.80 -6.36
CA ASP A 33 0.79 -5.41 -7.73
C ASP A 33 -0.04 -6.17 -8.79
N THR A 34 0.32 -6.04 -10.07
CA THR A 34 -0.38 -6.69 -11.19
C THR A 34 -0.28 -8.21 -11.18
N ASP A 35 0.72 -8.77 -10.51
CA ASP A 35 0.92 -10.22 -10.36
C ASP A 35 0.30 -10.75 -9.04
N GLY A 36 -0.26 -9.85 -8.22
CA GLY A 36 -0.86 -10.18 -6.94
C GLY A 36 0.13 -10.22 -5.78
N LEU A 37 1.39 -9.82 -6.00
CA LEU A 37 2.42 -9.80 -4.97
C LEU A 37 2.28 -8.55 -4.08
N PRO A 38 2.60 -8.68 -2.77
CA PRO A 38 2.46 -7.57 -1.83
C PRO A 38 3.53 -6.49 -2.06
N LEU A 39 3.08 -5.25 -2.18
CA LEU A 39 3.91 -4.05 -2.05
C LEU A 39 3.63 -3.41 -0.69
N GLU A 40 4.70 -3.18 0.08
CA GLU A 40 4.65 -2.52 1.38
C GLU A 40 4.82 -1.00 1.22
N LEU A 41 3.88 -0.24 1.81
CA LEU A 41 3.91 1.21 1.87
C LEU A 41 4.17 1.64 3.31
N ILE A 42 5.22 2.41 3.53
CA ILE A 42 5.61 2.91 4.86
C ILE A 42 5.61 4.43 4.85
N ARG A 43 4.81 5.04 5.74
CA ARG A 43 4.81 6.47 5.99
C ARG A 43 5.26 6.74 7.42
N ARG A 44 6.31 7.57 7.56
CA ARG A 44 6.75 8.05 8.87
C ARG A 44 5.71 9.02 9.44
N MET A 45 5.26 8.76 10.67
CA MET A 45 4.40 9.68 11.41
C MET A 45 5.31 10.71 12.13
N ASN A 46 5.10 12.00 11.87
CA ASN A 46 5.81 13.10 12.53
C ASN A 46 4.88 13.77 13.54
#